data_AF-A0A1W9SN62-F1
#
_entry.id   AF-A0A1W9SN62-F1
#
_cell.length_a   1.000
_cell.length_b   1.000
_cell.length_c   1.000
_cell.angle_alpha   90.00
_cell.angle_beta   90.00
_cell.angle_gamma   90.00
#
_symmetry.space_group_name_H-M   'P 1'
#
loop_
_entity.id
_entity.type
_entity.pdbx_description
1 polymer ?
#
loop_
_entity_poly.entity_id
_entity_poly.type
_entity_poly.pdbx_seq_one_letter_code
_entity_poly.pdbx_strand_id
1 'polypeptide(L)'
;MNRINQLLQTKKQDILSVYFTAGYPNLNDTENIIIELEKAGVDLIEIGIPFSDPLADGPVIQKSSEKALQNGISLKLIFEQLK
;
A
#
# COMPACT_ATOMS: atom_id res chain seq x y z
N MET A 1 17.29 -10.41 12.04
CA MET A 1 16.38 -10.93 11.00
C MET A 1 15.30 -9.89 10.77
N ASN A 2 14.89 -9.62 9.52
CA ASN A 2 13.84 -8.62 9.25
C ASN A 2 12.43 -9.21 9.47
N ARG A 3 11.41 -8.34 9.50
CA ARG A 3 10.01 -8.73 9.78
C ARG A 3 9.47 -9.75 8.77
N ILE A 4 9.81 -9.62 7.49
CA ILE A 4 9.38 -10.53 6.42
C ILE A 4 9.95 -11.93 6.63
N ASN A 5 11.25 -12.04 6.88
CA ASN A 5 11.90 -13.33 7.14
C ASN A 5 11.34 -14.00 8.40
N GLN A 6 11.01 -13.22 9.43
CA GLN A 6 10.36 -13.73 10.64
C GLN A 6 8.98 -14.31 10.32
N LEU A 7 8.14 -13.57 9.58
CA LEU A 7 6.82 -14.03 9.16
C LEU A 7 6.89 -15.33 8.35
N LEU A 8 7.76 -15.40 7.33
CA LEU A 8 7.92 -16.57 6.47
C LEU A 8 8.50 -17.80 7.21
N GLN A 9 9.12 -17.58 8.36
CA GLN A 9 9.57 -18.66 9.23
C GLN A 9 8.46 -19.16 10.16
N THR A 10 7.68 -18.25 10.76
CA THR A 10 6.62 -18.59 11.72
C THR A 10 5.33 -19.06 11.06
N LYS A 11 5.02 -18.57 9.86
CA LYS A 11 3.83 -18.93 9.08
C LYS A 11 4.25 -19.46 7.70
N LYS A 12 3.86 -20.70 7.40
CA LYS A 12 4.31 -21.43 6.19
C LYS A 12 3.30 -21.45 5.04
N GLN A 13 2.04 -21.15 5.34
CA GLN A 13 0.93 -21.16 4.37
C GLN A 13 -0.07 -20.06 4.74
N ASP A 14 -1.00 -19.78 3.83
CA ASP A 14 -2.12 -18.86 4.03
C ASP A 14 -1.68 -17.44 4.44
N ILE A 15 -0.54 -17.00 3.92
CA ILE A 15 -0.07 -15.61 4.08
C ILE A 15 -0.92 -14.72 3.18
N LEU A 16 -1.63 -13.78 3.80
CA LEU A 16 -2.41 -12.78 3.11
C LEU A 16 -1.56 -11.52 2.91
N SER A 17 -1.21 -11.25 1.67
CA SER A 17 -0.63 -9.97 1.25
C SER A 17 -1.71 -9.12 0.59
N VAL A 18 -1.83 -7.85 1.00
CA VAL A 18 -2.79 -6.91 0.43
C VAL A 18 -2.06 -5.70 -0.14
N TYR A 19 -2.32 -5.43 -1.42
CA TYR A 19 -1.88 -4.24 -2.12
C TYR A 19 -2.94 -3.14 -2.09
N PHE A 20 -2.51 -1.90 -1.87
CA PHE A 20 -3.32 -0.71 -2.13
C PHE A 20 -2.45 0.47 -2.60
N THR A 21 -3.07 1.44 -3.26
CA THR A 21 -2.39 2.65 -3.77
C THR A 21 -2.39 3.75 -2.71
N ALA A 22 -1.21 4.27 -2.32
CA ALA A 22 -1.12 5.37 -1.37
C ALA A 22 -1.79 6.65 -1.90
N GLY A 23 -2.47 7.40 -1.03
CA GLY A 23 -3.20 8.61 -1.41
C GLY A 23 -4.53 8.38 -2.15
N TYR A 24 -5.00 7.13 -2.20
CA TYR A 24 -6.32 6.75 -2.72
C TYR A 24 -7.17 6.09 -1.61
N PRO A 25 -8.49 6.38 -1.49
CA PRO A 25 -9.27 7.27 -2.36
C PRO A 25 -9.04 8.76 -2.07
N ASN A 26 -8.62 9.12 -0.85
CA ASN A 26 -8.21 10.48 -0.49
C ASN A 26 -6.75 10.53 -0.03
N LEU A 27 -6.15 11.73 -0.09
CA LEU A 27 -4.73 11.98 0.18
C LEU A 27 -4.24 11.42 1.53
N ASN A 28 -5.08 11.47 2.56
CA ASN A 28 -4.73 11.15 3.95
C ASN A 28 -5.30 9.79 4.42
N ASP A 29 -5.84 8.97 3.52
CA ASP A 29 -6.44 7.69 3.91
C ASP A 29 -5.38 6.58 4.10
N THR A 30 -4.14 6.77 3.63
CA THR A 30 -3.07 5.76 3.66
C THR A 30 -2.87 5.15 5.05
N GLU A 31 -2.74 5.99 6.09
CA GLU A 31 -2.51 5.55 7.47
C GLU A 31 -3.69 4.75 8.02
N ASN A 32 -4.91 5.26 7.83
CA ASN A 32 -6.13 4.59 8.26
C ASN A 32 -6.29 3.22 7.59
N ILE A 33 -6.00 3.11 6.29
CA ILE A 33 -6.05 1.84 5.57
C ILE A 33 -5.08 0.83 6.18
N ILE A 34 -3.84 1.23 6.49
CA ILE A 34 -2.84 0.35 7.09
C ILE A 34 -3.31 -0.17 8.45
N ILE A 35 -3.83 0.73 9.30
CA ILE A 35 -4.34 0.38 10.63
C ILE A 35 -5.51 -0.61 10.54
N GLU A 36 -6.44 -0.40 9.61
CA GLU A 36 -7.58 -1.30 9.44
C GLU A 36 -7.18 -2.66 8.83
N LEU A 37 -6.20 -2.69 7.91
CA LEU A 37 -5.65 -3.95 7.38
C LEU A 37 -4.91 -4.75 8.46
N GLU A 38 -4.16 -4.08 9.35
CA GLU A 38 -3.52 -4.71 10.50
C GLU A 38 -4.58 -5.34 11.43
N LYS A 39 -5.63 -4.59 11.79
CA LYS A 39 -6.75 -5.10 12.61
C LYS A 39 -7.48 -6.27 11.96
N ALA A 40 -7.56 -6.28 10.64
CA ALA A 40 -8.17 -7.36 9.87
C ALA A 40 -7.31 -8.63 9.79
N GLY A 41 -6.07 -8.60 10.31
CA GLY A 41 -5.17 -9.76 10.35
C GLY A 41 -4.40 -10.00 9.05
N VAL A 42 -4.18 -8.96 8.25
CA VAL A 42 -3.32 -9.04 7.06
C VAL A 42 -1.87 -9.27 7.49
N ASP A 43 -1.18 -10.21 6.86
CA ASP A 43 0.19 -10.58 7.22
C ASP A 43 1.23 -9.63 6.57
N LEU A 44 0.96 -9.18 5.34
CA LEU A 44 1.82 -8.29 4.56
C LEU A 44 1.00 -7.18 3.90
N ILE A 45 1.49 -5.96 4.00
CA ILE A 45 0.89 -4.79 3.36
C ILE A 45 1.84 -4.28 2.28
N GLU A 46 1.34 -4.20 1.06
CA GLU A 46 2.04 -3.65 -0.10
C GLU A 46 1.48 -2.26 -0.40
N ILE A 47 2.32 -1.25 -0.24
CA ILE A 47 1.93 0.15 -0.46
C ILE A 47 2.42 0.56 -1.85
N GLY A 48 1.49 0.71 -2.79
CA GLY A 48 1.74 1.19 -4.13
C GLY A 48 2.06 2.67 -4.12
N ILE A 49 3.22 3.02 -4.69
CA ILE A 49 3.62 4.41 -4.94
C ILE A 49 3.06 4.80 -6.31
N PRO A 50 2.14 5.79 -6.39
CA PRO A 50 1.54 6.20 -7.66
C PRO A 50 2.59 6.71 -8.66
N PHE A 51 2.47 6.29 -9.90
CA PHE A 51 3.36 6.68 -11.00
C PHE A 51 2.56 7.27 -12.17
N SER A 52 3.12 8.27 -12.85
CA SER A 52 2.41 9.01 -13.91
C SER A 52 2.29 8.25 -15.23
N ASP A 53 3.12 7.22 -15.44
CA ASP A 53 3.09 6.39 -16.65
C ASP A 53 3.08 4.87 -16.32
N PRO A 54 2.00 4.36 -15.72
CA PRO A 54 1.92 2.98 -15.20
C PRO A 54 1.59 1.96 -16.30
N LEU A 55 2.48 1.81 -17.31
CA LEU A 55 2.25 0.94 -18.48
C LEU A 55 2.10 -0.55 -18.15
N ALA A 56 2.68 -0.99 -17.03
CA ALA A 56 2.66 -2.39 -16.61
C ALA A 56 1.42 -2.77 -15.78
N ASP A 57 0.66 -1.77 -15.31
CA ASP A 57 -0.43 -2.00 -14.38
C ASP A 57 -1.77 -2.24 -15.10
N GLY A 58 -2.69 -2.95 -14.46
CA GLY A 58 -4.05 -3.11 -14.96
C GLY A 58 -4.89 -1.83 -14.79
N PRO A 59 -6.03 -1.70 -15.50
CA PRO A 59 -6.82 -0.46 -15.53
C PRO A 59 -7.36 -0.02 -14.17
N VAL A 60 -7.50 -0.93 -13.21
CA VAL A 60 -7.92 -0.58 -11.83
C VAL A 60 -6.81 0.16 -11.10
N ILE A 61 -5.57 -0.35 -11.17
CA ILE A 61 -4.39 0.24 -10.50
C ILE A 61 -3.96 1.53 -11.20
N GLN A 62 -4.08 1.59 -12.53
CA GLN A 62 -3.84 2.83 -13.28
C GLN A 62 -4.79 3.95 -12.81
N LYS A 63 -6.09 3.66 -12.66
CA LYS A 63 -7.08 4.64 -12.18
C LYS A 63 -6.85 5.07 -10.73
N SER A 64 -6.51 4.15 -9.83
CA SER A 64 -6.20 4.51 -8.44
C SER A 64 -4.93 5.36 -8.36
N SER A 65 -3.91 5.06 -9.17
CA SER A 65 -2.68 5.84 -9.27
C SER A 65 -2.94 7.24 -9.82
N GLU A 66 -3.70 7.36 -10.91
CA GLU A 66 -4.09 8.66 -11.47
C GLU A 66 -4.83 9.51 -10.43
N LYS A 67 -5.82 8.93 -9.74
CA LYS A 67 -6.57 9.63 -8.71
C LYS A 67 -5.70 10.05 -7.53
N ALA A 68 -4.78 9.19 -7.08
CA ALA A 68 -3.85 9.51 -6.01
C ALA A 68 -2.92 10.67 -6.38
N LEU A 69 -2.41 10.70 -7.63
CA LEU A 69 -1.61 11.81 -8.15
C LEU A 69 -2.43 13.10 -8.20
N GLN A 70 -3.69 13.05 -8.64
CA GLN A 70 -4.61 14.21 -8.63
C GLN A 70 -4.88 14.71 -7.20
N ASN A 71 -4.89 13.81 -6.21
CA ASN A 71 -5.03 14.18 -4.80
C ASN A 71 -3.77 14.88 -4.23
N GLY A 72 -2.65 14.89 -4.95
CA GLY A 72 -1.40 15.56 -4.55
C GLY A 72 -0.44 14.68 -3.75
N ILE A 73 -0.57 13.36 -3.84
CA ILE A 73 0.37 12.43 -3.18
C ILE A 73 1.80 12.65 -3.69
N SER A 74 2.77 12.48 -2.80
CA SER A 74 4.19 12.54 -3.13
C SER A 74 4.97 11.53 -2.29
N LEU A 75 6.15 11.11 -2.76
CA LEU A 75 7.04 10.25 -1.98
C LEU A 75 7.31 10.81 -0.58
N LYS A 76 7.52 12.12 -0.47
CA LYS A 76 7.75 12.80 0.81
C LYS A 76 6.56 12.59 1.75
N LEU A 77 5.36 12.85 1.27
CA LEU A 77 4.14 12.68 2.07
C LEU A 77 3.90 11.23 2.45
N ILE A 78 4.13 10.27 1.53
CA ILE A 78 4.03 8.83 1.84
C ILE A 78 4.94 8.48 3.00
N PHE A 79 6.23 8.87 2.95
CA PHE A 79 7.15 8.58 4.06
C PHE A 79 6.81 9.33 5.35
N GLU A 80 6.18 10.51 5.28
CA GLU A 80 5.68 11.21 6.47
C GLU A 80 4.50 10.48 7.12
N GLN A 81 3.61 9.88 6.33
CA GLN A 81 2.47 9.07 6.78
C GLN A 81 2.87 7.69 7.35
N LEU A 82 4.10 7.21 7.09
CA LEU A 82 4.58 5.88 7.49
C LEU A 82 5.55 5.88 8.68
N LYS A 83 5.75 7.03 9.34
CA LYS A 83 6.61 7.14 10.52
C LYS A 83 5.97 6.55 11.76
#